data_AF-A0A2S7ING1-F1
#
_entry.id   AF-A0A2S7ING1-F1
#
_cell.length_a   1.000
_cell.length_b   1.000
_cell.length_c   1.000
_cell.angle_alpha   90.00
_cell.angle_beta   90.00
_cell.angle_gamma   90.00
#
_symmetry.space_group_name_H-M   'P 1'
#
loop_
_entity.id
_entity.type
_entity.pdbx_description
1 polymer ?
#
loop_
_entity_poly.entity_id
_entity_poly.type
_entity_poly.pdbx_seq_one_letter_code
_entity_poly.pdbx_strand_id
1 'polypeptide(L)' 'MAKSESSSQAQGVGFFGLLFLVFLVLKLLKVITWSWWWVTAPLWGGFAFAIVALIIFLIGYFIKILIESKRSK' A
#
# COMPACT_ATOMS: atom_id res chain seq x y z
N MET A 1 31.03 4.23 32.33
CA MET A 1 30.98 4.39 30.86
C MET A 1 29.93 3.42 30.34
N ALA A 2 28.73 3.90 29.99
CA ALA A 2 27.67 3.04 29.46
C ALA A 2 28.02 2.65 28.03
N LYS A 3 28.07 1.35 27.75
CA LYS A 3 28.33 0.81 26.41
C LYS A 3 27.08 1.00 25.57
N SER A 4 27.18 1.83 24.53
CA SER A 4 26.18 1.94 23.48
C SER A 4 26.28 0.69 22.60
N GLU A 5 25.47 -0.32 22.92
CA GLU A 5 25.23 -1.45 22.03
C GLU A 5 24.56 -0.93 20.75
N SER A 6 25.32 -0.87 19.66
CA SER A 6 24.78 -0.63 18.33
C SER A 6 24.08 -1.90 17.88
N SER A 7 22.81 -2.04 18.30
CA SER A 7 21.92 -3.07 17.79
C SER A 7 21.80 -2.90 16.28
N SER A 8 22.61 -3.65 15.55
CA SER A 8 22.57 -3.72 14.10
C SER A 8 21.24 -4.39 13.75
N GLN A 9 20.20 -3.58 13.52
CA GLN A 9 18.91 -4.09 13.06
C GLN A 9 19.16 -4.77 11.72
N ALA A 10 19.13 -6.10 11.70
CA ALA A 10 19.03 -6.86 10.48
C ALA A 10 17.71 -6.44 9.80
N GLN A 11 17.81 -5.63 8.75
CA GLN A 11 16.68 -5.24 7.92
C GLN A 11 16.29 -6.46 7.09
N GLY A 12 15.49 -7.35 7.66
CA GLY A 12 14.91 -8.48 6.95
C GLY A 12 14.03 -8.00 5.80
N VAL A 13 14.04 -8.76 4.69
CA VAL A 13 13.11 -8.53 3.58
C VAL A 13 11.69 -8.57 4.13
N GLY A 14 10.96 -7.46 4.00
CA GLY A 14 9.58 -7.37 4.47
C GLY A 14 8.71 -8.45 3.81
N PHE A 15 7.75 -8.99 4.58
CA PHE A 15 6.85 -10.05 4.14
C PHE A 15 6.24 -9.79 2.74
N PHE A 16 5.85 -8.55 2.47
CA PHE A 16 5.32 -8.14 1.16
C PHE A 16 6.31 -8.25 0.00
N GLY A 17 7.60 -7.99 0.25
CA GLY A 17 8.66 -8.13 -0.75
C GLY A 17 8.92 -9.59 -1.10
N LEU A 18 8.91 -10.48 -0.10
CA LEU A 18 9.01 -11.92 -0.32
C LEU A 18 7.78 -12.44 -1.09
N LEU A 19 6.57 -11.99 -0.73
CA LEU A 19 5.34 -12.38 -1.40
C LEU A 19 5.31 -11.93 -2.86
N PHE A 20 5.77 -10.70 -3.15
CA PHE A 20 5.96 -10.21 -4.51
C PHE A 20 6.94 -11.09 -5.30
N LEU A 21 8.08 -11.44 -4.70
CA LEU A 21 9.08 -12.29 -5.33
C LEU A 21 8.52 -13.68 -5.65
N VAL A 22 7.79 -14.29 -4.71
CA VAL A 22 7.13 -15.59 -4.91
C VAL A 22 6.15 -15.53 -6.08
N PHE A 23 5.23 -14.56 -6.12
CA PHE A 23 4.30 -14.43 -7.25
C PHE A 23 5.00 -14.18 -8.58
N LEU A 24 6.08 -13.39 -8.58
CA LEU A 24 6.87 -13.12 -9.77
C LEU A 24 7.54 -14.38 -10.31
N VAL A 25 8.19 -15.17 -9.45
CA VAL A 25 8.82 -16.43 -9.83
C VAL A 25 7.79 -17.43 -10.36
N LEU A 26 6.66 -17.62 -9.66
CA LEU A 26 5.59 -18.52 -10.16
C LEU A 26 5.02 -18.07 -11.51
N LYS A 27 4.94 -16.76 -11.79
CA LYS A 27 4.50 -16.21 -13.07
C LYS A 27 5.49 -16.51 -14.20
N LEU A 28 6.79 -16.42 -13.93
CA LEU A 28 7.84 -16.79 -14.90
C LEU A 28 7.85 -18.30 -15.18
N LEU A 29 7.57 -19.12 -14.15
CA LEU A 29 7.42 -20.58 -14.27
C LEU A 29 6.10 -21.01 -14.94
N LYS A 30 5.28 -20.07 -15.43
CA LYS A 30 3.98 -20.30 -16.08
C LYS A 30 2.99 -21.14 -15.25
N VAL A 31 3.14 -21.18 -13.93
CA VAL A 31 2.20 -21.89 -13.03
C VAL A 31 0.86 -21.15 -12.93
N ILE A 32 0.87 -19.83 -13.11
CA ILE A 32 -0.29 -18.95 -12.98
C ILE A 32 -0.51 -18.13 -14.26
N THR A 33 -1.70 -18.23 -14.82
CA THR A 33 -2.15 -17.48 -16.02
C THR A 33 -2.71 -16.10 -15.71
N TRP A 34 -2.79 -15.73 -14.43
CA TRP A 34 -3.39 -14.48 -13.96
C TRP A 34 -2.73 -13.24 -14.56
N SER A 35 -3.48 -12.14 -14.62
CA SER A 35 -3.00 -10.84 -15.08
C SER A 35 -1.82 -10.32 -14.25
N TRP A 36 -0.93 -9.56 -14.87
CA TRP A 36 0.22 -8.93 -14.22
C TRP A 36 -0.17 -8.04 -13.03
N TRP A 37 -1.37 -7.46 -13.06
CA TRP A 37 -1.93 -6.68 -11.94
C TRP A 37 -1.98 -7.43 -10.61
N TRP A 38 -2.25 -8.74 -10.62
CA TRP A 38 -2.27 -9.52 -9.37
C TRP A 38 -0.87 -9.87 -8.87
N VAL A 39 0.12 -9.96 -9.77
CA VAL A 39 1.52 -10.22 -9.42
C VAL A 39 2.12 -9.03 -8.67
N THR A 40 1.76 -7.82 -9.05
CA THR A 40 2.19 -6.56 -8.41
C THR A 40 1.28 -6.11 -7.26
N ALA A 41 0.19 -6.83 -6.98
CA ALA A 41 -0.72 -6.55 -5.87
C ALA A 41 -0.03 -6.40 -4.50
N PRO A 42 0.94 -7.25 -4.12
CA PRO A 42 1.64 -7.10 -2.86
C PRO A 42 2.50 -5.83 -2.79
N LEU A 43 2.94 -5.31 -3.94
CA LEU A 43 3.80 -4.13 -4.03
C LEU A 43 2.99 -2.83 -3.89
N TRP A 44 1.83 -2.76 -4.56
CA TRP A 44 0.99 -1.57 -4.54
C TRP A 44 -0.20 -1.63 -3.59
N GLY A 45 -0.44 -2.76 -2.90
CA GLY A 45 -1.61 -2.93 -2.04
C GLY A 45 -1.73 -1.82 -0.99
N GLY A 46 -0.62 -1.48 -0.34
CA GLY A 46 -0.56 -0.36 0.60
C GLY A 46 -0.81 1.01 -0.06
N PHE A 47 -0.23 1.23 -1.25
CA PHE A 47 -0.38 2.49 -1.99
C PHE A 47 -1.81 2.69 -2.52
N ALA A 48 -2.41 1.64 -3.08
CA ALA A 48 -3.79 1.63 -3.55
C ALA A 48 -4.76 1.91 -2.39
N PHE A 49 -4.55 1.28 -1.24
CA PHE A 49 -5.35 1.54 -0.04
C PHE A 49 -5.25 3.00 0.42
N ALA A 50 -4.03 3.55 0.45
CA ALA A 50 -3.81 4.95 0.79
C ALA A 50 -4.51 5.92 -0.17
N ILE A 51 -4.43 5.67 -1.48
CA ILE A 51 -5.13 6.48 -2.50
C ILE A 51 -6.65 6.44 -2.29
N VAL A 52 -7.22 5.26 -2.09
CA VAL A 52 -8.67 5.12 -1.87
C VAL A 52 -9.10 5.87 -0.62
N ALA A 53 -8.36 5.76 0.48
CA ALA A 53 -8.63 6.50 1.71
C ALA A 53 -8.59 8.02 1.48
N LEU A 54 -7.60 8.50 0.72
CA LEU A 54 -7.44 9.92 0.39
C LEU A 54 -8.62 10.43 -0.46
N ILE A 55 -9.06 9.66 -1.46
CA ILE A 55 -10.21 9.98 -2.30
C ILE A 55 -11.49 10.10 -1.46
N ILE A 56 -11.74 9.13 -0.57
CA ILE A 56 -12.92 9.16 0.33
C ILE A 56 -12.88 10.40 1.22
N PHE A 57 -11.71 10.73 1.78
CA PHE A 57 -11.53 11.92 2.60
C PHE A 57 -11.81 13.21 1.83
N LEU A 58 -11.27 13.34 0.61
CA LEU A 58 -11.52 14.48 -0.28
C LEU A 58 -13.01 14.63 -0.61
N ILE A 59 -13.67 13.52 -0.95
CA ILE A 59 -15.10 13.52 -1.27
C ILE A 59 -15.91 13.95 -0.04
N GLY A 60 -15.62 13.39 1.14
CA GLY A 60 -16.28 13.76 2.39
C GLY A 60 -16.08 15.25 2.73
N TYR A 61 -14.87 15.76 2.56
CA TYR A 61 -14.56 17.18 2.76
C TYR A 61 -15.29 18.08 1.77
N PHE A 62 -15.33 17.69 0.50
CA PHE A 62 -16.03 18.43 -0.55
C PHE A 62 -17.54 18.46 -0.30
N ILE A 63 -18.14 17.33 0.09
CA ILE A 63 -19.56 17.25 0.46
C ILE A 63 -19.84 18.16 1.66
N LYS A 64 -18.99 18.13 2.70
CA LYS A 64 -19.08 19.05 3.85
C LYS A 64 -19.09 20.50 3.39
N ILE A 65 -18.14 20.89 2.53
CA ILE A 65 -18.05 22.25 1.97
C ILE A 65 -19.30 22.63 1.18
N LEU A 66 -19.84 21.72 0.37
CA LEU A 66 -21.04 21.96 -0.41
C LEU A 66 -22.27 22.12 0.49
N ILE A 67 -22.39 21.33 1.55
CA ILE A 67 -23.48 21.44 2.53
C ILE A 67 -23.39 22.79 3.27
N GLU A 68 -22.20 23.19 3.72
CA GLU A 68 -21.97 24.48 4.39
C GLU A 68 -22.34 25.65 3.48
N SER A 69 -21.94 25.57 2.20
CA SER A 69 -22.28 26.58 1.19
C SER A 69 -23.79 26.68 0.94
N LYS A 70 -24.50 25.55 0.92
CA LYS A 70 -25.96 25.51 0.71
C LYS A 70 -26.75 25.96 1.94
N ARG A 71 -26.19 25.81 3.14
CA ARG A 71 -26.79 26.25 4.42
C ARG A 71 -26.68 27.76 4.64
N SER A 72 -25.70 28.41 4.02
CA SER A 72 -25.44 29.86 4.16
C SER A 72 -26.34 30.74 3.26
N LYS A 73 -27.14 30.13 2.37
CA LYS A 73 -28.19 30.82 1.60
C LYS A 73 -29.57 30.47 2.15
#